data_AF-A0A1X7VH89-F1
#
_entry.id   AF-A0A1X7VH89-F1
#
_cell.length_a   1.000
_cell.length_b   1.000
_cell.length_c   1.000
_cell.angle_alpha   90.00
_cell.angle_beta   90.00
_cell.angle_gamma   90.00
#
_symmetry.space_group_name_H-M   'P 1'
#
loop_
_entity.id
_entity.type
_entity.pdbx_description
1 polymer ?
#
loop_
_entity_poly.entity_id
_entity_poly.type
_entity_poly.pdbx_seq_one_letter_code
_entity_poly.pdbx_strand_id
1 'polypeptide(L)'
;MDEGELPHTSNRCNLVFAADISGKEMHELWNFLFCFFKIIELGDTAFIILRKRPLQFLHWYHHITVLLYCYYTCTEIRTGTLQHYFSSSNAFVHTIMYTYYALRAAGVHLHSKIAQAITILQIAQMFFCLWIIWIGYTNYHSVPGCILHLGSLYFAAAMYGSYAVLFLHYFIRRYIQ
;
A
#
# COMPACT_ATOMS: atom_id res chain seq x y z
N MET A 1 -32.67 -29.48 7.00
CA MET A 1 -31.98 -30.47 7.85
C MET A 1 -30.78 -30.93 7.05
N ASP A 2 -29.60 -30.33 7.17
CA ASP A 2 -29.04 -29.65 8.33
C ASP A 2 -28.38 -28.32 7.97
N GLU A 3 -28.82 -27.28 8.68
CA GLU A 3 -28.05 -26.07 8.93
C GLU A 3 -26.87 -26.47 9.82
N GLY A 4 -25.72 -26.75 9.21
CA GLY A 4 -24.47 -26.96 9.94
C GLY A 4 -23.94 -25.62 10.42
N GLU A 5 -24.29 -25.25 11.65
CA GLU A 5 -23.73 -24.15 12.44
C GLU A 5 -22.24 -23.92 12.16
N LEU A 6 -21.93 -22.79 11.52
CA LEU A 6 -20.58 -22.24 11.51
C LEU A 6 -20.21 -21.86 12.96
N PRO A 7 -19.15 -22.44 13.54
CA PRO A 7 -18.88 -22.32 14.97
C PRO A 7 -18.57 -20.87 15.35
N HIS A 8 -19.29 -20.41 16.36
CA HIS A 8 -19.29 -19.10 16.99
C HIS A 8 -17.99 -18.75 17.75
N THR A 9 -16.82 -19.12 17.23
CA THR A 9 -15.51 -18.91 17.87
C THR A 9 -14.53 -18.18 16.95
N SER A 10 -14.91 -17.01 16.42
CA SER A 10 -13.98 -16.20 15.61
C SER A 10 -14.22 -14.70 15.82
N ASN A 11 -13.88 -14.18 17.01
CA ASN A 11 -14.08 -12.76 17.34
C ASN A 11 -12.77 -11.94 17.40
N ARG A 12 -11.59 -12.54 17.16
CA ARG A 12 -10.31 -11.78 17.14
C ARG A 12 -9.69 -11.63 15.75
N CYS A 13 -9.63 -12.69 14.93
CA CYS A 13 -9.14 -12.52 13.55
C CYS A 13 -10.16 -11.80 12.65
N ASN A 14 -11.45 -12.02 12.88
CA ASN A 14 -12.52 -11.42 12.07
C ASN A 14 -12.74 -9.92 12.36
N LEU A 15 -12.46 -9.41 13.55
CA LEU A 15 -12.81 -8.01 13.87
C LEU A 15 -11.90 -6.97 13.18
N VAL A 16 -10.70 -7.40 12.74
CA VAL A 16 -9.77 -6.57 11.95
C VAL A 16 -9.75 -6.98 10.48
N PHE A 17 -10.09 -8.24 10.16
CA PHE A 17 -9.88 -8.81 8.82
C PHE A 17 -11.10 -9.50 8.19
N ALA A 18 -12.30 -9.47 8.80
CA ALA A 18 -13.48 -10.06 8.18
C ALA A 18 -13.94 -9.25 6.96
N ALA A 19 -13.74 -9.85 5.78
CA ALA A 19 -14.57 -9.56 4.64
C ALA A 19 -15.92 -10.24 4.89
N ASP A 20 -16.95 -9.46 5.23
CA ASP A 20 -18.32 -9.93 5.17
C ASP A 20 -18.64 -10.39 3.73
N ILE A 21 -19.46 -11.43 3.55
CA ILE A 21 -19.79 -11.96 2.22
C ILE A 21 -20.50 -10.88 1.38
N SER A 22 -21.21 -9.96 2.03
CA SER A 22 -21.84 -8.77 1.43
C SER A 22 -20.83 -7.74 0.88
N GLY A 23 -19.59 -7.74 1.37
CA GLY A 23 -18.53 -6.81 0.96
C GLY A 23 -17.61 -7.31 -0.16
N LYS A 24 -17.70 -8.59 -0.55
CA LYS A 24 -16.77 -9.21 -1.51
C LYS A 24 -16.70 -8.49 -2.86
N GLU A 25 -17.85 -8.12 -3.42
CA GLU A 25 -17.92 -7.38 -4.68
C GLU A 25 -17.29 -5.98 -4.56
N MET A 26 -17.51 -5.30 -3.44
CA MET A 26 -16.86 -4.01 -3.17
C MET A 26 -15.35 -4.15 -3.01
N HIS A 27 -14.88 -5.23 -2.38
CA HIS A 27 -13.45 -5.50 -2.19
C HIS A 27 -12.75 -5.80 -3.52
N GLU A 28 -13.38 -6.59 -4.39
CA GLU A 28 -12.89 -6.88 -5.74
C GLU A 28 -12.87 -5.63 -6.62
N LEU A 29 -13.94 -4.83 -6.60
CA LEU A 29 -13.99 -3.55 -7.30
C LEU A 29 -12.90 -2.60 -6.81
N TRP A 30 -12.69 -2.50 -5.50
CA TRP A 30 -11.64 -1.67 -4.93
C TRP A 30 -10.24 -2.09 -5.35
N ASN A 31 -9.96 -3.40 -5.36
CA ASN A 31 -8.67 -3.92 -5.81
C ASN A 31 -8.45 -3.64 -7.30
N PHE A 32 -9.48 -3.84 -8.12
CA PHE A 32 -9.43 -3.50 -9.54
C PHE A 32 -9.17 -2.01 -9.77
N LEU A 33 -9.92 -1.13 -9.10
CA LEU A 33 -9.72 0.32 -9.17
C LEU A 33 -8.32 0.71 -8.71
N PHE A 34 -7.82 0.13 -7.62
CA PHE A 34 -6.48 0.38 -7.13
C PHE A 34 -5.42 -0.02 -8.16
N CYS A 35 -5.50 -1.21 -8.76
CA CYS A 35 -4.57 -1.61 -9.82
C CYS A 35 -4.68 -0.70 -11.05
N PHE A 36 -5.89 -0.26 -11.42
CA PHE A 36 -6.09 0.68 -12.52
C PHE A 36 -5.41 2.03 -12.26
N PHE A 37 -5.57 2.61 -11.06
CA PHE A 37 -4.87 3.84 -10.68
C PHE A 37 -3.35 3.67 -10.71
N LYS A 38 -2.82 2.49 -10.32
CA LYS A 38 -1.38 2.22 -10.43
C LYS A 38 -0.86 2.19 -11.87
N ILE A 39 -1.68 1.75 -12.82
CA ILE A 39 -1.34 1.82 -14.25
C ILE A 39 -1.34 3.29 -14.72
N ILE A 40 -2.27 4.12 -14.25
CA ILE A 40 -2.27 5.55 -14.55
C ILE A 40 -1.01 6.23 -13.98
N GLU A 41 -0.59 5.87 -12.77
CA GLU A 41 0.64 6.39 -12.16
C GLU A 41 1.90 6.03 -12.96
N LEU A 42 1.92 4.92 -13.72
CA LEU A 42 3.01 4.66 -14.68
C LEU A 42 3.07 5.70 -15.80
N GLY A 43 1.96 6.39 -16.09
CA GLY A 43 1.95 7.54 -16.99
C GLY A 43 2.96 8.60 -16.58
N ASP A 44 3.21 8.80 -15.28
CA ASP A 44 4.23 9.74 -14.78
C ASP A 44 5.63 9.28 -15.21
N THR A 45 5.95 7.98 -15.07
CA THR A 45 7.21 7.43 -15.56
C THR A 45 7.36 7.61 -17.07
N ALA A 46 6.31 7.35 -17.84
CA ALA A 46 6.31 7.54 -19.29
C ALA A 46 6.60 9.00 -19.65
N PHE A 47 5.97 9.96 -18.96
CA PHE A 47 6.15 11.39 -19.20
C PHE A 47 7.57 11.86 -18.82
N ILE A 48 8.17 11.31 -17.76
CA ILE A 48 9.55 11.60 -17.35
C ILE A 48 10.56 11.07 -18.39
N ILE A 49 10.34 9.85 -18.91
CA ILE A 49 11.15 9.25 -19.98
C ILE A 49 11.03 10.09 -21.26
N LEU A 50 9.81 10.50 -21.63
CA LEU A 50 9.55 11.39 -22.76
C LEU A 50 10.26 12.74 -22.61
N ARG A 51 10.38 13.27 -21.38
CA ARG A 51 11.16 14.49 -21.09
C ARG A 51 12.68 14.26 -20.92
N LYS A 52 13.18 13.06 -21.20
CA LYS A 52 14.60 12.66 -21.09
C LYS A 52 15.24 13.01 -19.73
N ARG A 53 14.46 13.01 -18.65
CA ARG A 53 14.99 13.24 -17.29
C ARG A 53 15.45 11.91 -16.71
N PRO A 54 16.59 11.87 -15.96
CA PRO A 54 17.04 10.64 -15.34
C PRO A 54 16.01 10.18 -14.31
N LEU A 55 15.48 8.97 -14.51
CA LEU A 55 14.61 8.31 -13.54
C LEU A 55 15.42 7.98 -12.29
N GLN A 56 14.94 8.42 -11.13
CA GLN A 56 15.52 8.00 -9.86
C GLN A 56 15.24 6.51 -9.65
N PHE A 57 16.24 5.77 -9.18
CA PHE A 57 16.13 4.32 -8.95
C PHE A 57 14.92 3.97 -8.07
N LEU A 58 14.70 4.74 -7.01
CA LEU A 58 13.58 4.60 -6.07
C LEU A 58 12.22 4.60 -6.79
N HIS A 59 12.06 5.45 -7.79
CA HIS A 59 10.77 5.70 -8.45
C HIS A 59 10.39 4.50 -9.32
N TRP A 60 11.24 4.08 -10.25
CA TRP A 60 10.91 2.95 -11.14
C TRP A 60 10.88 1.62 -10.38
N TYR A 61 11.75 1.41 -9.39
CA TYR A 61 11.71 0.23 -8.53
C TYR A 61 10.35 0.12 -7.84
N HIS A 62 9.92 1.20 -7.15
CA HIS A 62 8.63 1.26 -6.47
C HIS A 62 7.44 0.97 -7.39
N HIS A 63 7.39 1.61 -8.56
CA HIS A 63 6.27 1.42 -9.49
C HIS A 63 6.18 -0.02 -10.03
N ILE A 64 7.30 -0.66 -10.35
CA ILE A 64 7.29 -2.06 -10.82
C ILE A 64 6.86 -3.01 -9.69
N THR A 65 7.43 -2.87 -8.50
CA THR A 65 7.15 -3.79 -7.40
C THR A 65 5.73 -3.68 -6.87
N VAL A 66 5.15 -2.47 -6.82
CA VAL A 66 3.73 -2.30 -6.41
C VAL A 66 2.76 -2.86 -7.45
N LEU A 67 3.09 -2.80 -8.74
CA LEU A 67 2.28 -3.41 -9.81
C LEU A 67 2.30 -4.93 -9.75
N LEU A 68 3.50 -5.52 -9.57
CA LEU A 68 3.65 -6.97 -9.39
C LEU A 68 2.88 -7.44 -8.14
N TYR A 69 2.95 -6.67 -7.06
CA TYR A 69 2.16 -6.95 -5.86
C TYR A 69 0.65 -6.89 -6.14
N CYS A 70 0.17 -5.85 -6.82
CA CYS A 70 -1.23 -5.69 -7.19
C CYS A 70 -1.73 -6.90 -8.01
N TYR A 71 -0.96 -7.29 -9.03
CA TYR A 71 -1.25 -8.45 -9.88
C TYR A 71 -1.35 -9.74 -9.06
N TYR A 72 -0.36 -9.99 -8.18
CA TYR A 72 -0.34 -11.16 -7.31
C TYR A 72 -1.53 -11.19 -6.33
N THR A 73 -1.90 -10.04 -5.76
CA THR A 73 -3.04 -9.95 -4.85
C THR A 73 -4.40 -10.00 -5.56
N CYS A 74 -4.47 -9.58 -6.84
CA CYS A 74 -5.70 -9.69 -7.64
C CYS A 74 -6.07 -11.13 -7.98
N THR A 75 -5.09 -12.03 -8.09
CA THR A 75 -5.36 -13.46 -8.28
C THR A 75 -5.80 -14.16 -6.99
N GLU A 76 -5.57 -13.54 -5.83
CA GLU A 76 -5.86 -14.10 -4.50
C GLU A 76 -7.08 -13.43 -3.86
N ILE A 77 -8.26 -14.02 -4.10
CA ILE A 77 -9.59 -13.50 -3.67
C ILE A 77 -9.70 -13.38 -2.12
N ARG A 78 -8.82 -14.03 -1.36
CA ARG A 78 -8.91 -14.11 0.12
C ARG A 78 -8.13 -13.04 0.88
N THR A 79 -7.44 -12.13 0.20
CA THR A 79 -6.61 -11.08 0.84
C THR A 79 -7.27 -9.71 1.01
N GLY A 80 -8.55 -9.58 0.68
CA GLY A 80 -9.27 -8.30 0.58
C GLY A 80 -9.02 -7.33 1.74
N THR A 81 -9.28 -7.73 2.99
CA THR A 81 -9.32 -6.78 4.12
C THR A 81 -7.97 -6.14 4.45
N LEU A 82 -6.87 -6.91 4.46
CA LEU A 82 -5.52 -6.38 4.69
C LEU A 82 -5.09 -5.44 3.54
N GLN A 83 -5.44 -5.81 2.30
CA GLN A 83 -5.17 -5.02 1.13
C GLN A 83 -5.89 -3.66 1.19
N HIS A 84 -7.12 -3.59 1.69
CA HIS A 84 -7.83 -2.30 1.84
C HIS A 84 -7.12 -1.32 2.76
N TYR A 85 -6.54 -1.77 3.88
CA TYR A 85 -5.75 -0.89 4.73
C TYR A 85 -4.52 -0.34 3.99
N PHE A 86 -3.80 -1.18 3.26
CA PHE A 86 -2.64 -0.77 2.47
C PHE A 86 -3.01 0.20 1.34
N SER A 87 -4.03 -0.14 0.55
CA SER A 87 -4.52 0.67 -0.55
C SER A 87 -5.06 2.01 -0.07
N SER A 88 -5.83 2.04 1.03
CA SER A 88 -6.41 3.27 1.58
C SER A 88 -5.35 4.21 2.13
N SER A 89 -4.41 3.70 2.93
CA SER A 89 -3.30 4.51 3.45
C SER A 89 -2.40 5.03 2.34
N ASN A 90 -2.13 4.23 1.31
CA ASN A 90 -1.35 4.67 0.16
C ASN A 90 -2.10 5.75 -0.64
N ALA A 91 -3.38 5.53 -0.95
CA ALA A 91 -4.20 6.49 -1.69
C ALA A 91 -4.29 7.84 -0.95
N PHE A 92 -4.42 7.83 0.37
CA PHE A 92 -4.40 9.04 1.20
C PHE A 92 -3.10 9.84 1.04
N VAL A 93 -1.95 9.18 1.22
CA VAL A 93 -0.64 9.85 1.10
C VAL A 93 -0.36 10.30 -0.34
N HIS A 94 -0.72 9.48 -1.33
CA HIS A 94 -0.57 9.82 -2.74
C HIS A 94 -1.44 11.02 -3.11
N THR A 95 -2.68 11.09 -2.62
CA THR A 95 -3.56 12.26 -2.85
C THR A 95 -2.89 13.55 -2.38
N ILE A 96 -2.27 13.54 -1.19
CA ILE A 96 -1.55 14.69 -0.64
C ILE A 96 -0.33 15.05 -1.51
N MET A 97 0.47 14.04 -1.89
CA MET A 97 1.65 14.24 -2.73
C MET A 97 1.30 14.80 -4.12
N TYR A 98 0.29 14.24 -4.79
CA TYR A 98 -0.15 14.70 -6.09
C TYR A 98 -0.77 16.09 -6.03
N THR A 99 -1.54 16.39 -4.97
CA THR A 99 -2.04 17.74 -4.73
C THR A 99 -0.89 18.75 -4.63
N TYR A 100 0.19 18.39 -3.93
CA TYR A 100 1.40 19.22 -3.85
C TYR A 100 2.04 19.45 -5.23
N TYR A 101 2.17 18.41 -6.06
CA TYR A 101 2.71 18.56 -7.41
C TYR A 101 1.81 19.38 -8.33
N ALA A 102 0.49 19.23 -8.22
CA ALA A 102 -0.48 20.02 -8.97
C ALA A 102 -0.38 21.51 -8.61
N LEU A 103 -0.32 21.85 -7.32
CA LEU A 103 -0.12 23.23 -6.87
C LEU A 103 1.21 23.82 -7.36
N ARG A 104 2.27 23.01 -7.36
CA ARG A 104 3.58 23.44 -7.86
C ARG A 104 3.58 23.67 -9.37
N ALA A 105 2.87 22.84 -10.14
CA ALA A 105 2.67 23.02 -11.57
C ALA A 105 1.81 24.24 -11.90
N ALA A 106 0.87 24.61 -11.02
CA ALA A 106 0.07 25.83 -11.12
C ALA A 106 0.85 27.12 -10.79
N GLY A 107 2.15 27.03 -10.50
CA GLY A 107 3.01 28.19 -10.22
C GLY A 107 2.99 28.67 -8.76
N VAL A 108 2.32 27.94 -7.86
CA VAL A 108 2.32 28.27 -6.43
C VAL A 108 3.70 27.94 -5.84
N HIS A 109 4.35 28.96 -5.29
CA HIS A 109 5.66 28.82 -4.66
C HIS A 109 5.51 28.21 -3.26
N LEU A 110 5.47 26.89 -3.20
CA LEU A 110 5.38 26.14 -1.94
C LEU A 110 6.75 26.03 -1.27
N HIS A 111 6.79 26.31 0.03
CA HIS A 111 8.01 26.28 0.83
C HIS A 111 8.64 24.87 0.85
N SER A 112 9.98 24.79 0.84
CA SER A 112 10.73 23.51 0.83
C SER A 112 10.36 22.56 1.98
N LYS A 113 9.94 23.11 3.13
CA LYS A 113 9.47 22.36 4.30
C LYS A 113 8.22 21.51 4.02
N ILE A 114 7.37 21.92 3.08
CA ILE A 114 6.17 21.15 2.71
C ILE A 114 6.57 19.87 1.97
N ALA A 115 7.54 19.95 1.06
CA ALA A 115 8.08 18.75 0.40
C ALA A 115 8.73 17.79 1.42
N GLN A 116 9.41 18.33 2.43
CA GLN A 116 9.98 17.54 3.51
C GLN A 116 8.90 16.87 4.36
N ALA A 117 7.84 17.59 4.71
CA ALA A 117 6.71 17.03 5.46
C ALA A 117 6.01 15.89 4.70
N ILE A 118 5.84 16.01 3.38
CA ILE A 118 5.27 14.96 2.54
C ILE A 118 6.17 13.72 2.52
N THR A 119 7.50 13.92 2.43
CA THR A 119 8.46 12.80 2.46
C THR A 119 8.43 12.09 3.81
N ILE A 120 8.31 12.83 4.92
CA ILE A 120 8.14 12.27 6.26
C ILE A 120 6.83 11.48 6.37
N LEU A 121 5.74 12.01 5.80
CA LEU A 121 4.45 11.32 5.77
C LEU A 121 4.52 10.00 4.99
N GLN A 122 5.23 9.97 3.86
CA GLN A 122 5.48 8.74 3.08
C GLN A 122 6.27 7.71 3.88
N ILE A 123 7.31 8.13 4.60
CA ILE A 123 8.10 7.25 5.48
C ILE A 123 7.21 6.72 6.62
N ALA A 124 6.42 7.59 7.26
CA ALA A 124 5.51 7.20 8.32
C ALA A 124 4.48 6.16 7.85
N GLN A 125 3.98 6.31 6.61
CA GLN A 125 3.07 5.34 6.00
C GLN A 125 3.71 3.97 5.79
N MET A 126 5.01 3.90 5.45
CA MET A 126 5.74 2.63 5.36
C MET A 126 5.81 1.91 6.70
N PHE A 127 6.14 2.62 7.79
CA PHE A 127 6.19 2.06 9.13
C PHE A 127 4.80 1.65 9.65
N PHE A 128 3.77 2.45 9.35
CA PHE A 128 2.40 2.10 9.66
C PHE A 128 1.98 0.79 8.98
N CYS A 129 2.28 0.61 7.68
CA CYS A 129 1.98 -0.63 6.99
C CYS A 129 2.77 -1.83 7.55
N LEU A 130 4.04 -1.66 7.92
CA LEU A 130 4.83 -2.71 8.60
C LEU A 130 4.23 -3.10 9.96
N TRP A 131 3.69 -2.14 10.71
CA TRP A 131 2.95 -2.43 11.94
C TRP A 131 1.72 -3.28 11.64
N ILE A 132 0.88 -2.89 10.67
CA ILE A 132 -0.31 -3.67 10.29
C ILE A 132 0.06 -5.10 9.88
N ILE A 133 1.16 -5.30 9.15
CA ILE A 133 1.72 -6.62 8.81
C ILE A 133 2.08 -7.42 10.07
N TRP A 134 2.75 -6.79 11.03
CA TRP A 134 3.13 -7.42 12.30
C TRP A 134 1.92 -7.82 13.14
N ILE A 135 0.87 -6.98 13.19
CA ILE A 135 -0.42 -7.35 13.80
C ILE A 135 -1.03 -8.56 13.08
N GLY A 136 -1.05 -8.56 11.75
CA GLY A 136 -1.56 -9.70 10.97
C GLY A 136 -0.84 -11.01 11.31
N TYR A 137 0.49 -10.96 11.40
CA TYR A 137 1.33 -12.11 11.76
C TYR A 137 1.07 -12.62 13.18
N THR A 138 1.00 -11.73 14.17
CA THR A 138 0.73 -12.12 15.56
C THR A 138 -0.67 -12.72 15.72
N ASN A 139 -1.67 -12.19 15.02
CA ASN A 139 -3.03 -12.73 15.03
C ASN A 139 -3.11 -14.12 14.38
N TYR A 140 -2.37 -14.35 13.29
CA TYR A 140 -2.28 -15.67 12.67
C TYR A 140 -1.80 -16.75 13.64
N HIS A 141 -0.79 -16.45 14.47
CA HIS A 141 -0.27 -17.39 15.47
C HIS A 141 -1.11 -17.49 16.74
N SER A 142 -1.82 -16.42 17.12
CA SER A 142 -2.54 -16.35 18.39
C SER A 142 -3.99 -16.82 18.31
N VAL A 143 -4.57 -16.83 17.10
CA VAL A 143 -6.00 -17.16 16.89
C VAL A 143 -6.13 -18.45 16.06
N PRO A 144 -6.53 -19.57 16.67
CA PRO A 144 -6.80 -20.79 15.92
C PRO A 144 -7.99 -20.57 14.96
N GLY A 145 -7.82 -20.97 13.69
CA GLY A 145 -8.83 -20.80 12.64
C GLY A 145 -8.71 -19.50 11.81
N CYS A 146 -7.64 -18.72 11.99
CA CYS A 146 -7.42 -17.54 11.17
C CYS A 146 -7.02 -17.89 9.73
N ILE A 147 -7.86 -17.53 8.76
CA ILE A 147 -7.60 -17.72 7.33
C ILE A 147 -6.83 -16.49 6.82
N LEU A 148 -5.49 -16.53 6.93
CA LEU A 148 -4.60 -15.51 6.38
C LEU A 148 -3.58 -16.15 5.45
N HIS A 149 -3.37 -15.56 4.27
CA HIS A 149 -2.38 -16.05 3.32
C HIS A 149 -0.99 -15.52 3.68
N LEU A 150 -0.19 -16.37 4.34
CA LEU A 150 1.17 -16.03 4.77
C LEU A 150 2.08 -15.56 3.63
N GLY A 151 1.93 -16.13 2.43
CA GLY A 151 2.74 -15.74 1.27
C GLY A 151 2.56 -14.26 0.91
N SER A 152 1.33 -13.76 0.93
CA SER A 152 1.02 -12.36 0.65
C SER A 152 1.56 -11.43 1.76
N LEU A 153 1.54 -11.90 3.01
CA LEU A 153 2.08 -11.17 4.16
C LEU A 153 3.61 -11.06 4.09
N TYR A 154 4.33 -12.13 3.75
CA TYR A 154 5.78 -12.09 3.56
C TYR A 154 6.17 -11.20 2.39
N PHE A 155 5.44 -11.27 1.27
CA PHE A 155 5.71 -10.41 0.12
C PHE A 155 5.47 -8.93 0.45
N ALA A 156 4.37 -8.61 1.15
CA ALA A 156 4.11 -7.27 1.64
C ALA A 156 5.21 -6.79 2.61
N ALA A 157 5.66 -7.64 3.53
CA ALA A 157 6.72 -7.32 4.48
C ALA A 157 8.04 -6.99 3.77
N ALA A 158 8.42 -7.81 2.79
CA ALA A 158 9.63 -7.59 2.00
C ALA A 158 9.54 -6.28 1.19
N MET A 159 8.39 -6.05 0.55
CA MET A 159 8.14 -4.84 -0.24
C MET A 159 8.22 -3.58 0.62
N TYR A 160 7.39 -3.47 1.67
CA TYR A 160 7.37 -2.30 2.57
C TYR A 160 8.68 -2.11 3.33
N GLY A 161 9.36 -3.20 3.70
CA GLY A 161 10.69 -3.15 4.30
C GLY A 161 11.73 -2.55 3.35
N SER A 162 11.74 -2.99 2.09
CA SER A 162 12.65 -2.43 1.07
C SER A 162 12.40 -0.94 0.84
N TYR A 163 11.14 -0.51 0.80
CA TYR A 163 10.78 0.89 0.63
C TYR A 163 11.18 1.76 1.83
N ALA A 164 10.98 1.28 3.07
CA ALA A 164 11.37 2.03 4.26
C ALA A 164 12.87 2.36 4.25
N VAL A 165 13.73 1.38 3.91
CA VAL A 165 15.18 1.59 3.78
C VAL A 165 15.51 2.58 2.68
N LEU A 166 14.89 2.43 1.51
CA LEU A 166 15.20 3.23 0.33
C LEU A 166 14.75 4.70 0.49
N PHE A 167 13.58 4.93 1.09
CA PHE A 167 13.09 6.26 1.43
C PHE A 167 13.89 6.91 2.56
N LEU A 168 14.31 6.15 3.56
CA LEU A 168 15.17 6.68 4.63
C LEU A 168 16.53 7.11 4.07
N HIS A 169 17.14 6.29 3.22
CA HIS A 169 18.39 6.64 2.54
C HIS A 169 18.22 7.89 1.66
N TYR A 170 17.12 7.99 0.91
CA TYR A 170 16.80 9.19 0.13
C TYR A 170 16.64 10.44 1.01
N PHE A 171 15.93 10.33 2.14
CA PHE A 171 15.72 11.44 3.06
C PHE A 171 17.04 11.96 3.65
N ILE A 172 17.90 11.05 4.12
CA ILE A 172 19.22 11.41 4.67
C ILE A 172 20.06 12.13 3.61
N ARG A 173 20.14 11.58 2.40
CA ARG A 173 20.90 12.15 1.27
C ARG A 173 20.40 13.52 0.81
N ARG A 174 19.13 13.84 1.03
CA ARG A 174 18.48 15.05 0.48
C ARG A 174 18.39 16.20 1.47
N TYR A 175 18.25 15.89 2.76
CA TYR A 175 17.93 16.86 3.81
C TYR A 175 18.99 16.97 4.92
N ILE A 176 19.79 15.93 5.14
CA ILE A 176 20.81 15.91 6.20
C ILE A 176 22.22 16.11 5.62
N GLN A 177 22.48 15.52 4.45
CA GLN A 177 23.72 15.66 3.71
C GLN A 177 23.59 16.74 2.63
#